data_AF-A0A1N6NCL6-F1
#
_entry.id   AF-A0A1N6NCL6-F1
#
_cell.length_a   1.000
_cell.length_b   1.000
_cell.length_c   1.000
_cell.angle_alpha   90.00
_cell.angle_beta   90.00
_cell.angle_gamma   90.00
#
_symmetry.space_group_name_H-M   'P 1'
#
loop_
_entity.id
_entity.type
_entity.pdbx_description
1 polymer ?
#
loop_
_entity_poly.entity_id
_entity_poly.type
_entity_poly.pdbx_seq_one_letter_code
_entity_poly.pdbx_strand_id
1 'polypeptide(L)'
;MGRKSSIDRLEPAVRAHIEKRLRERRLTLDELIEDLHEHFPSEQKPSRSAIGRYKLSFDEVSRRLREQQAMASLLVEELGENPDDKAGALMVQSITTLTTHAALGAQVDEDVTIDDVRKLARAAKDVLAARKVSREERRAIEKEAREALLAEQEQRLEEMRGSDGMSEQLENRIRGILLGKA
;
A
#
# COMPACT_ATOMS: atom_id res chain seq x y z
N MET A 1 4.06 -26.15 -24.57
CA MET A 1 4.80 -24.90 -24.30
C MET A 1 4.55 -23.91 -25.44
N GLY A 2 3.83 -22.83 -25.19
CA GLY A 2 3.52 -21.81 -26.20
C GLY A 2 4.81 -21.14 -26.71
N ARG A 3 4.99 -21.10 -28.03
CA ARG A 3 6.16 -20.48 -28.65
C ARG A 3 6.17 -18.97 -28.31
N LYS A 4 7.21 -18.49 -27.62
CA LYS A 4 7.41 -17.06 -27.33
C LYS A 4 7.20 -16.22 -28.59
N SER A 5 6.51 -15.09 -28.46
CA SER A 5 6.20 -14.21 -29.58
C SER A 5 7.50 -13.75 -30.24
N SER A 6 7.50 -13.55 -31.56
CA SER A 6 8.64 -12.92 -32.23
C SER A 6 8.87 -11.50 -31.72
N ILE A 7 7.83 -10.84 -31.17
CA ILE A 7 7.91 -9.54 -30.51
C ILE A 7 8.74 -9.60 -29.22
N ASP A 8 8.73 -10.73 -28.50
CA ASP A 8 9.50 -10.88 -27.24
C ASP A 8 11.01 -10.93 -27.48
N ARG A 9 11.43 -11.17 -28.72
CA ARG A 9 12.83 -11.27 -29.15
C ARG A 9 13.38 -9.97 -29.72
N LEU A 10 12.54 -8.95 -29.88
CA LEU A 10 12.97 -7.63 -30.35
C LEU A 10 13.81 -6.94 -29.27
N GLU A 11 14.60 -5.96 -29.68
CA GLU A 11 15.32 -5.08 -28.78
C GLU A 11 14.38 -4.47 -27.72
N PRO A 12 14.79 -4.37 -26.44
CA PRO A 12 13.92 -3.92 -25.36
C PRO A 12 13.28 -2.55 -25.60
N ALA A 13 13.99 -1.65 -26.28
CA ALA A 13 13.49 -0.32 -26.64
C ALA A 13 12.31 -0.38 -27.62
N VAL A 14 12.39 -1.26 -28.62
CA VAL A 14 11.32 -1.48 -29.60
C VAL A 14 10.10 -2.09 -28.92
N ARG A 15 10.31 -3.11 -28.08
CA ARG A 15 9.23 -3.76 -27.34
C ARG A 15 8.51 -2.77 -26.42
N ALA A 16 9.26 -1.97 -25.66
CA ALA A 16 8.68 -0.96 -24.77
C ALA A 16 7.84 0.08 -25.53
N HIS A 17 8.28 0.47 -26.73
CA HIS A 17 7.52 1.38 -27.60
C HIS A 17 6.21 0.74 -28.09
N ILE A 18 6.26 -0.53 -28.52
CA ILE A 18 5.06 -1.30 -28.90
C ILE A 18 4.07 -1.34 -27.73
N GLU A 19 4.52 -1.74 -26.54
CA GLU A 19 3.70 -1.82 -25.34
C GLU A 19 3.08 -0.46 -24.97
N LYS A 20 3.84 0.64 -25.09
CA LYS A 20 3.36 2.00 -24.87
C LYS A 20 2.23 2.35 -25.84
N ARG A 21 2.43 2.14 -27.14
CA ARG A 21 1.40 2.45 -28.16
C ARG A 21 0.15 1.58 -28.02
N LEU A 22 0.32 0.30 -27.69
CA LEU A 22 -0.81 -0.59 -27.42
C LEU A 22 -1.62 -0.14 -26.19
N ARG A 23 -0.95 0.43 -25.17
CA ARG A 23 -1.62 1.02 -24.00
C ARG A 23 -2.39 2.30 -24.35
N GLU A 24 -1.85 3.14 -25.24
CA GLU A 24 -2.51 4.37 -25.69
C GLU A 24 -3.79 4.10 -26.49
N ARG A 25 -3.89 2.96 -27.18
CA ARG A 25 -5.06 2.54 -27.99
C ARG A 25 -5.49 3.54 -29.07
N ARG A 26 -4.55 4.33 -29.58
CA ARG A 26 -4.82 5.38 -30.60
C ARG A 26 -4.49 4.96 -32.03
N LEU A 27 -3.66 3.92 -32.20
CA LEU A 27 -3.18 3.47 -33.49
C LEU A 27 -3.81 2.13 -33.87
N THR A 28 -4.17 2.00 -35.14
CA THR A 28 -4.43 0.70 -35.77
C THR A 28 -3.13 -0.11 -35.85
N LEU A 29 -3.24 -1.40 -36.18
CA LEU A 29 -2.05 -2.25 -36.31
C LEU A 29 -1.12 -1.80 -37.45
N ASP A 30 -1.67 -1.24 -38.53
CA ASP A 30 -0.85 -0.74 -39.65
C ASP A 30 -0.16 0.57 -39.29
N GLU A 31 -0.88 1.51 -38.66
CA GLU A 31 -0.28 2.77 -38.18
C GLU A 31 0.78 2.52 -37.11
N LEU A 32 0.60 1.52 -36.24
CA LEU A 32 1.63 1.12 -35.28
C LEU A 32 2.89 0.58 -35.97
N ILE A 33 2.72 -0.17 -37.05
CA ILE A 33 3.86 -0.67 -37.84
C ILE A 33 4.62 0.49 -38.51
N GLU A 34 3.90 1.49 -38.99
CA GLU A 34 4.49 2.70 -39.58
C GLU A 34 5.21 3.54 -38.52
N ASP A 35 4.59 3.78 -37.36
CA ASP A 35 5.19 4.48 -36.22
C ASP A 35 6.47 3.78 -35.73
N LEU A 36 6.49 2.44 -35.71
CA LEU A 36 7.70 1.67 -35.39
C LEU A 36 8.81 1.88 -36.41
N HIS A 37 8.47 1.97 -37.69
CA HIS A 37 9.45 2.18 -38.76
C HIS A 37 10.06 3.59 -38.72
N GLU A 38 9.25 4.60 -38.37
CA GLU A 38 9.73 5.97 -38.20
C GLU A 38 10.68 6.12 -36.99
N HIS A 39 10.36 5.47 -35.87
CA HIS A 39 11.15 5.55 -34.64
C HIS A 39 12.36 4.60 -34.63
N PHE A 40 12.29 3.46 -35.34
CA PHE A 40 13.32 2.42 -35.37
C PHE A 40 13.60 1.96 -36.81
N PRO A 41 14.17 2.82 -37.67
CA PRO A 41 14.37 2.51 -39.09
C PRO A 41 15.39 1.39 -39.36
N SER A 42 16.28 1.11 -38.40
CA SER A 42 17.28 0.05 -38.49
C SER A 42 16.78 -1.34 -38.09
N GLU A 43 15.55 -1.44 -37.56
CA GLU A 43 15.02 -2.68 -36.98
C GLU A 43 14.15 -3.46 -37.97
N GLN A 44 14.17 -4.78 -37.85
CA GLN A 44 13.40 -5.64 -38.75
C GLN A 44 11.89 -5.51 -38.47
N LYS A 45 11.13 -5.17 -39.52
CA LYS A 45 9.69 -4.98 -39.47
C LYS A 45 8.96 -6.23 -38.92
N PRO A 46 8.28 -6.13 -37.76
CA PRO A 46 7.44 -7.20 -37.29
C PRO A 46 6.24 -7.39 -38.22
N SER A 47 5.79 -8.63 -38.40
CA SER A 47 4.60 -8.89 -39.22
C SER A 47 3.33 -8.44 -38.50
N ARG A 48 2.32 -8.02 -39.28
CA ARG A 48 0.99 -7.63 -38.76
C ARG A 48 0.38 -8.71 -37.87
N SER A 49 0.51 -9.98 -38.25
CA SER A 49 0.03 -11.11 -37.45
C SER A 49 0.82 -11.31 -36.15
N ALA A 50 2.12 -11.00 -36.12
CA ALA A 50 2.90 -11.05 -34.89
C ALA A 50 2.44 -10.00 -33.88
N ILE A 51 2.25 -8.76 -34.34
CA ILE A 51 1.74 -7.67 -33.49
C ILE A 51 0.31 -7.95 -33.06
N GLY A 52 -0.55 -8.46 -33.94
CA GLY A 52 -1.94 -8.81 -33.59
C GLY A 52 -2.04 -9.87 -32.48
N ARG A 53 -1.23 -10.93 -32.55
CA ARG A 53 -1.17 -11.95 -31.48
C ARG A 53 -0.61 -11.38 -30.18
N TYR A 54 0.42 -10.57 -30.27
CA TYR A 54 1.02 -9.91 -29.11
C TYR A 54 0.03 -8.96 -28.44
N LYS A 55 -0.72 -8.16 -29.22
CA LYS A 55 -1.79 -7.28 -28.74
C LYS A 55 -2.85 -8.06 -27.99
N LEU A 56 -3.29 -9.22 -28.50
CA LEU A 56 -4.30 -10.04 -27.83
C LEU A 56 -3.84 -10.46 -26.42
N SER A 57 -2.60 -10.96 -26.31
CA SER A 57 -2.00 -11.33 -25.03
C SER A 57 -1.79 -10.12 -24.12
N PHE A 58 -1.33 -9.00 -24.67
CA PHE A 58 -1.14 -7.75 -23.94
C PHE A 58 -2.45 -7.18 -23.40
N ASP A 59 -3.52 -7.21 -24.19
CA ASP A 59 -4.85 -6.76 -23.79
C ASP A 59 -5.43 -7.65 -22.66
N GLU A 60 -5.18 -8.96 -22.70
CA GLU A 60 -5.58 -9.88 -21.64
C GLU A 60 -4.84 -9.57 -20.33
N VAL A 61 -3.52 -9.45 -20.37
CA VAL A 61 -2.71 -9.09 -19.19
C VAL A 61 -3.10 -7.71 -18.66
N SER A 62 -3.29 -6.74 -19.55
CA SER A 62 -3.71 -5.39 -19.18
C SER A 62 -5.11 -5.35 -18.57
N ARG A 63 -6.02 -6.21 -19.03
CA ARG A 63 -7.36 -6.35 -18.45
C ARG A 63 -7.27 -6.91 -17.03
N ARG A 64 -6.52 -7.99 -16.81
CA ARG A 64 -6.30 -8.57 -15.49
C ARG A 64 -5.69 -7.55 -14.51
N LEU A 65 -4.68 -6.78 -14.95
CA LEU A 65 -4.07 -5.73 -14.13
C LEU A 65 -5.07 -4.63 -13.73
N ARG A 66 -5.94 -4.19 -14.65
CA ARG A 66 -6.99 -3.21 -14.33
C ARG A 66 -8.02 -3.75 -13.36
N GLU A 67 -8.48 -4.99 -13.56
CA GLU A 67 -9.40 -5.68 -12.65
C GLU A 67 -8.80 -5.78 -11.23
N GLN A 68 -7.50 -6.09 -11.13
CA GLN A 68 -6.77 -6.14 -9.87
C GLN A 68 -6.60 -4.75 -9.22
N GLN A 69 -6.28 -3.71 -9.99
CA GLN A 69 -6.19 -2.33 -9.46
C GLN A 69 -7.55 -1.82 -8.97
N ALA A 70 -8.63 -2.13 -9.68
CA ALA A 70 -9.98 -1.80 -9.24
C ALA A 70 -10.32 -2.50 -7.93
N MET A 71 -9.98 -3.79 -7.81
CA MET A 71 -10.18 -4.55 -6.57
C MET A 71 -9.33 -4.01 -5.42
N ALA A 72 -8.08 -3.62 -5.66
CA ALA A 72 -7.23 -2.99 -4.65
C ALA A 72 -7.81 -1.63 -4.18
N SER A 73 -8.37 -0.85 -5.09
CA SER A 73 -9.00 0.44 -4.78
C SER A 73 -10.28 0.25 -3.94
N LEU A 74 -11.12 -0.72 -4.29
CA LEU A 74 -12.31 -1.08 -3.51
C LEU A 74 -11.96 -1.60 -2.11
N LEU A 75 -10.87 -2.36 -1.98
CA LEU A 75 -10.39 -2.82 -0.68
C LEU A 75 -9.93 -1.64 0.19
N VAL A 76 -9.23 -0.66 -0.38
CA VAL A 76 -8.83 0.57 0.31
C VAL A 76 -10.07 1.35 0.79
N GLU A 77 -11.09 1.47 -0.06
CA GLU A 77 -12.35 2.14 0.26
C GLU A 77 -13.13 1.42 1.37
N GLU A 78 -13.23 0.08 1.33
CA GLU A 78 -13.86 -0.74 2.38
C GLU A 78 -13.06 -0.82 3.70
N LEU A 79 -11.79 -0.43 3.69
CA LEU A 79 -10.90 -0.43 4.86
C LEU A 79 -10.95 0.88 5.65
N GLY A 80 -11.59 1.92 5.11
CA GLY A 80 -11.90 3.17 5.81
C GLY A 80 -10.81 4.24 5.68
N GLU A 81 -11.27 5.48 5.59
CA GLU A 81 -10.47 6.70 5.46
C GLU A 81 -9.55 6.92 6.67
N ASN A 82 -8.31 6.44 6.56
CA ASN A 82 -7.14 7.16 7.07
C ASN A 82 -5.86 6.66 6.34
N PRO A 83 -5.59 7.18 5.13
CA PRO A 83 -4.38 6.84 4.37
C PRO A 83 -3.08 7.36 5.01
N ASP A 84 -3.17 8.20 6.06
CA ASP A 84 -2.02 8.83 6.72
C ASP A 84 -1.31 7.94 7.74
N ASP A 85 -1.92 6.82 8.16
CA ASP A 85 -1.23 5.89 9.05
C ASP A 85 -0.27 5.04 8.22
N LYS A 86 1.04 5.14 8.48
CA LYS A 86 2.12 4.40 7.79
C LYS A 86 1.80 2.90 7.62
N ALA A 87 1.01 2.34 8.55
CA ALA A 87 0.52 0.96 8.51
C ALA A 87 -0.47 0.68 7.37
N GLY A 88 -1.39 1.62 7.06
CA GLY A 88 -2.34 1.50 5.96
C GLY A 88 -1.63 1.54 4.61
N ALA A 89 -0.73 2.51 4.41
CA ALA A 89 0.08 2.61 3.20
C ALA A 89 0.95 1.35 2.98
N LEU A 90 1.57 0.82 4.04
CA LEU A 90 2.36 -0.42 3.97
C LEU A 90 1.50 -1.65 3.64
N MET A 91 0.24 -1.69 4.08
CA MET A 91 -0.66 -2.80 3.73
C MET A 91 -1.18 -2.71 2.31
N VAL A 92 -1.52 -1.52 1.82
CA VAL A 92 -1.85 -1.32 0.40
C VAL A 92 -0.67 -1.74 -0.46
N GLN A 93 0.55 -1.37 -0.07
CA GLN A 93 1.76 -1.78 -0.76
C GLN A 93 1.99 -3.30 -0.69
N SER A 94 1.73 -3.94 0.46
CA SER A 94 1.90 -5.39 0.65
C SER A 94 0.86 -6.20 -0.15
N ILE A 95 -0.40 -5.77 -0.16
CA ILE A 95 -1.46 -6.37 -0.99
C ILE A 95 -1.12 -6.17 -2.46
N THR A 96 -0.76 -4.96 -2.87
CA THR A 96 -0.34 -4.67 -4.26
C THR A 96 0.84 -5.55 -4.67
N THR A 97 1.82 -5.75 -3.78
CA THR A 97 2.98 -6.62 -4.02
C THR A 97 2.56 -8.07 -4.17
N LEU A 98 1.71 -8.60 -3.28
CA LEU A 98 1.20 -9.97 -3.36
C LEU A 98 0.35 -10.19 -4.60
N THR A 99 -0.49 -9.23 -4.97
CA THR A 99 -1.30 -9.27 -6.19
C THR A 99 -0.41 -9.22 -7.44
N THR A 100 0.64 -8.41 -7.42
CA THR A 100 1.64 -8.35 -8.50
C THR A 100 2.42 -9.67 -8.59
N HIS A 101 2.81 -10.24 -7.45
CA HIS A 101 3.47 -11.54 -7.38
C HIS A 101 2.56 -12.68 -7.86
N ALA A 102 1.26 -12.62 -7.57
CA ALA A 102 0.28 -13.56 -8.11
C ALA A 102 0.07 -13.35 -9.62
N ALA A 103 0.04 -12.11 -10.10
CA ALA A 103 -0.10 -11.79 -11.52
C ALA A 103 1.13 -12.24 -12.34
N LEU A 104 2.33 -12.09 -11.78
CA LEU A 104 3.60 -12.53 -12.37
C LEU A 104 3.82 -14.04 -12.18
N GLY A 105 3.45 -14.56 -11.01
CA GLY A 105 3.52 -15.97 -10.62
C GLY A 105 2.47 -16.85 -11.28
N ALA A 106 1.40 -16.27 -11.85
CA ALA A 106 0.48 -16.95 -12.77
C ALA A 106 1.14 -17.35 -14.11
N GLN A 107 2.44 -17.05 -14.31
CA GLN A 107 3.27 -17.72 -15.32
C GLN A 107 3.92 -19.02 -14.81
N VAL A 108 3.82 -19.34 -13.51
CA VAL A 108 4.45 -20.48 -12.83
C VAL A 108 3.44 -21.39 -12.13
N ASP A 109 2.28 -20.88 -11.66
CA ASP A 109 1.20 -21.72 -11.09
C ASP A 109 -0.18 -21.11 -11.40
N GLU A 110 -1.08 -21.90 -11.98
CA GLU A 110 -2.40 -21.47 -12.49
C GLU A 110 -3.49 -21.31 -11.40
N ASP A 111 -3.18 -21.59 -10.12
CA ASP A 111 -4.21 -21.84 -9.10
C ASP A 111 -4.54 -20.68 -8.14
N VAL A 112 -3.94 -19.49 -8.29
CA VAL A 112 -4.30 -18.36 -7.40
C VAL A 112 -5.64 -17.75 -7.82
N THR A 113 -6.69 -17.99 -7.03
CA THR A 113 -8.04 -17.51 -7.33
C THR A 113 -8.34 -16.13 -6.73
N ILE A 114 -9.34 -15.44 -7.27
CA ILE A 114 -9.87 -14.18 -6.73
C ILE A 114 -10.35 -14.36 -5.27
N ASP A 115 -10.86 -15.55 -4.93
CA ASP A 115 -11.33 -15.84 -3.59
C ASP A 115 -10.18 -15.89 -2.58
N ASP A 116 -9.01 -16.38 -2.98
CA ASP A 116 -7.81 -16.41 -2.13
C ASP A 116 -7.29 -15.01 -1.82
N VAL A 117 -7.29 -14.13 -2.83
CA VAL A 117 -6.94 -12.71 -2.63
C VAL A 117 -7.92 -12.04 -1.68
N ARG A 118 -9.23 -12.33 -1.80
CA ARG A 118 -10.27 -11.80 -0.90
C ARG A 118 -10.08 -12.30 0.53
N LYS A 119 -9.78 -13.59 0.73
CA LYS A 119 -9.52 -14.17 2.06
C LYS A 119 -8.30 -13.54 2.71
N LEU A 120 -7.21 -13.35 1.96
CA LEU A 120 -6.01 -12.67 2.45
C LEU A 120 -6.29 -11.22 2.84
N ALA A 121 -7.06 -10.48 2.04
CA ALA A 121 -7.43 -9.10 2.37
C ALA A 121 -8.28 -9.02 3.65
N ARG A 122 -9.23 -9.95 3.85
CA ARG A 122 -10.01 -10.06 5.09
C ARG A 122 -9.13 -10.39 6.30
N ALA A 123 -8.24 -11.37 6.17
CA ALA A 123 -7.31 -11.73 7.24
C ALA A 123 -6.39 -10.54 7.62
N ALA A 124 -5.91 -9.78 6.63
CA ALA A 124 -5.13 -8.57 6.88
C ALA A 124 -5.95 -7.49 7.62
N LYS A 125 -7.22 -7.28 7.22
CA LYS A 125 -8.17 -6.38 7.91
C LYS A 125 -8.35 -6.76 9.38
N ASP A 126 -8.57 -8.04 9.65
CA ASP A 126 -8.78 -8.55 11.01
C ASP A 126 -7.54 -8.36 11.89
N VAL A 127 -6.35 -8.63 11.35
CA VAL A 127 -5.07 -8.38 12.06
C VAL A 127 -4.86 -6.90 12.36
N LEU A 128 -5.19 -6.00 11.43
CA LEU A 128 -5.13 -4.56 11.67
C LEU A 128 -6.10 -4.10 12.75
N ALA A 129 -7.34 -4.55 12.67
CA ALA A 129 -8.36 -4.22 13.65
C ALA A 129 -7.91 -4.65 15.06
N ALA A 130 -7.38 -5.88 15.19
CA ALA A 130 -6.83 -6.37 16.44
C ALA A 130 -5.67 -5.51 16.96
N ARG A 131 -4.76 -5.04 16.07
CA ARG A 131 -3.68 -4.13 16.46
C ARG A 131 -4.17 -2.75 16.89
N LYS A 132 -5.22 -2.22 16.24
CA LYS A 132 -5.82 -0.93 16.60
C LYS A 132 -6.43 -1.00 18.00
N VAL A 133 -7.23 -2.03 18.27
CA VAL A 133 -7.82 -2.29 19.60
C VAL A 133 -6.70 -2.41 20.65
N SER A 134 -5.66 -3.19 20.38
CA SER A 134 -4.54 -3.33 21.32
C SER A 134 -3.78 -2.01 21.58
N ARG A 135 -3.68 -1.12 20.59
CA ARG A 135 -3.07 0.21 20.77
C ARG A 135 -3.96 1.16 21.57
N GLU A 136 -5.27 1.13 21.35
CA GLU A 136 -6.24 1.92 22.11
C GLU A 136 -6.25 1.46 23.57
N GLU A 137 -6.27 0.16 23.83
CA GLU A 137 -6.11 -0.41 25.18
C GLU A 137 -4.80 0.04 25.85
N ARG A 138 -3.67 -0.07 25.14
CA ARG A 138 -2.37 0.38 25.70
C ARG A 138 -2.37 1.88 26.03
N ARG A 139 -2.96 2.72 25.17
CA ARG A 139 -3.09 4.17 25.43
C ARG A 139 -4.01 4.45 26.62
N ALA A 140 -5.10 3.71 26.76
CA ALA A 140 -6.00 3.82 27.89
C ALA A 140 -5.27 3.45 29.20
N ILE A 141 -4.55 2.33 29.20
CA ILE A 141 -3.74 1.88 30.34
C ILE A 141 -2.64 2.89 30.70
N GLU A 142 -1.90 3.41 29.72
CA GLU A 142 -0.87 4.43 29.97
C GLU A 142 -1.47 5.73 30.53
N LYS A 143 -2.64 6.14 30.04
CA LYS A 143 -3.34 7.32 30.54
C LYS A 143 -3.81 7.10 31.98
N GLU A 144 -4.46 5.98 32.26
CA GLU A 144 -4.94 5.62 33.61
C GLU A 144 -3.77 5.51 34.59
N ALA A 145 -2.68 4.85 34.20
CA ALA A 145 -1.47 4.76 35.01
C ALA A 145 -0.85 6.14 35.29
N ARG A 146 -0.84 7.04 34.31
CA ARG A 146 -0.34 8.42 34.49
C ARG A 146 -1.25 9.23 35.41
N GLU A 147 -2.56 9.11 35.26
CA GLU A 147 -3.54 9.77 36.13
C GLU A 147 -3.42 9.28 37.57
N ALA A 148 -3.30 7.96 37.78
CA ALA A 148 -3.08 7.36 39.10
C ALA A 148 -1.77 7.84 39.75
N LEU A 149 -0.67 7.87 38.97
CA LEU A 149 0.63 8.36 39.46
C LEU A 149 0.58 9.84 39.85
N LEU A 150 -0.08 10.67 39.04
CA LEU A 150 -0.24 12.10 39.33
C LEU A 150 -1.09 12.31 40.59
N ALA A 151 -2.16 11.54 40.77
CA ALA A 151 -2.99 11.59 41.98
C ALA A 151 -2.20 11.18 43.24
N GLU A 152 -1.40 10.11 43.15
CA GLU A 152 -0.53 9.66 44.25
C GLU A 152 0.53 10.72 44.60
N GLN A 153 1.14 11.36 43.59
CA GLN A 153 2.09 12.46 43.82
C GLN A 153 1.41 13.69 44.42
N GLU A 154 0.21 14.04 43.96
CA GLU A 154 -0.55 15.17 44.51
C GLU A 154 -0.91 14.92 45.99
N GLN A 155 -1.31 13.69 46.34
CA GLN A 155 -1.57 13.32 47.74
C GLN A 155 -0.30 13.39 48.61
N ARG A 156 0.83 12.83 48.16
CA ARG A 156 2.11 12.92 48.88
C ARG A 156 2.59 14.36 49.07
N LEU A 157 2.42 15.19 48.04
CA LEU A 157 2.76 16.62 48.13
C LEU A 157 1.83 17.39 49.06
N GLU A 158 0.59 16.94 49.27
CA GLU A 158 -0.31 17.53 50.27
C GLU A 158 0.05 17.07 51.69
N GLU A 159 0.44 15.82 51.89
CA GLU A 159 0.91 15.30 53.18
C GLU A 159 2.20 15.99 53.66
N MET A 160 3.10 16.35 52.75
CA MET A 160 4.34 17.08 53.07
C MET A 160 4.16 18.61 53.18
N ARG A 161 2.94 19.12 53.01
CA ARG A 161 2.68 20.56 53.03
C ARG A 161 3.00 21.13 54.41
N GLY A 162 3.88 22.12 54.48
CA GLY A 162 4.28 22.77 55.73
C GLY A 162 5.24 21.97 56.62
N SER A 163 5.77 20.82 56.19
CA SER A 163 6.74 20.05 56.98
C SER A 163 8.13 20.70 57.06
N ASP A 164 8.51 21.43 56.00
CA ASP A 164 9.89 21.90 55.80
C ASP A 164 10.09 23.40 56.07
N GLY A 165 9.05 24.09 56.60
CA GLY A 165 9.10 25.52 56.90
C GLY A 165 9.15 26.44 55.67
N MET A 166 8.84 25.91 54.49
CA MET A 166 8.73 26.67 53.24
C MET A 166 7.48 27.55 53.24
N SER A 167 7.54 28.71 52.56
CA SER A 167 6.35 29.56 52.38
C SER A 167 5.34 28.87 51.43
N GLU A 168 4.04 28.95 51.73
CA GLU A 168 2.98 28.32 50.91
C GLU A 168 3.03 28.73 49.43
N GLN A 169 3.43 29.96 49.11
CA GLN A 169 3.59 30.41 47.72
C GLN A 169 4.68 29.64 46.96
N LEU A 170 5.78 29.28 47.63
CA LEU A 170 6.87 28.52 47.03
C LEU A 170 6.48 27.05 46.86
N GLU A 171 5.81 26.46 47.85
CA GLU A 171 5.29 25.09 47.79
C GLU A 171 4.28 24.93 46.63
N ASN A 172 3.33 25.86 46.50
CA ASN A 172 2.33 25.84 45.42
C ASN A 172 2.97 25.95 44.03
N ARG A 173 4.04 26.74 43.89
CA ARG A 173 4.79 26.89 42.64
C ARG A 173 5.55 25.61 42.28
N ILE A 174 6.21 24.98 43.25
CA ILE A 174 6.92 23.69 43.03
C ILE A 174 5.92 22.60 42.64
N ARG A 175 4.76 22.54 43.30
CA ARG A 175 3.68 21.60 42.97
C ARG A 175 3.13 21.81 41.55
N GLY A 176 2.92 23.06 41.14
CA GLY A 176 2.48 23.39 39.78
C GLY A 176 3.44 22.87 38.71
N ILE A 177 4.75 23.00 38.94
CA ILE A 177 5.79 22.51 38.03
C ILE A 177 5.82 20.96 38.01
N LEU A 178 5.81 20.31 39.18
CA LEU A 178 5.89 18.86 39.29
C LEU A 178 4.67 18.14 38.68
N LEU A 179 3.48 18.73 38.83
CA LEU A 179 2.25 18.18 38.26
C LEU A 179 2.01 18.59 36.80
N GLY A 180 2.90 19.41 36.21
CA GLY A 180 2.75 19.92 34.85
C GLY A 180 1.53 20.82 34.66
N LYS A 181 1.09 21.50 35.74
CA LYS A 181 -0.05 22.44 35.77
C LYS A 181 0.40 23.91 35.58
N ALA A 182 1.67 24.15 35.27
CA ALA A 182 2.32 25.46 35.12
C ALA A 182 2.66 25.78 33.66
#